data_AF-A0A2X3H167-F1
#
_entry.id   AF-A0A2X3H167-F1
#
_cell.length_a   1.000
_cell.length_b   1.000
_cell.length_c   1.000
_cell.angle_alpha   90.00
_cell.angle_beta   90.00
_cell.angle_gamma   90.00
#
_symmetry.space_group_name_H-M   'P 1'
#
loop_
_entity.id
_entity.type
_entity.pdbx_description
1 polymer ?
#
loop_
_entity_poly.entity_id
_entity_poly.type
_entity_poly.pdbx_seq_one_letter_code
_entity_poly.pdbx_strand_id
1 'polypeptide(L)'
;MAEINAKRVYRIMRQNALLLERKPEIPPSKRAHTGKVAVGESNQRWCSDGFGFSCDNGEKLRVTFALDCCDREALYWAASKRWI
;
A
#
# COMPACT_ATOMS: atom_id res chain seq x y z
N MET A 1 -25.35 5.46 10.31
CA MET A 1 -24.78 4.14 10.71
C MET A 1 -23.29 4.32 10.92
N ALA A 2 -22.72 3.76 11.99
CA ALA A 2 -21.28 3.85 12.22
C ALA A 2 -20.50 3.11 11.12
N GLU A 3 -19.43 3.70 10.63
CA GLU A 3 -18.59 3.09 9.59
C GLU A 3 -17.82 1.91 10.21
N ILE A 4 -18.14 0.69 9.77
CA ILE A 4 -17.54 -0.53 10.31
C ILE A 4 -16.23 -0.80 9.57
N ASN A 5 -15.11 -0.83 10.30
CA ASN A 5 -13.81 -1.16 9.71
C ASN A 5 -13.76 -2.62 9.22
N ALA A 6 -13.77 -2.81 7.90
CA ALA A 6 -13.74 -4.12 7.27
C ALA A 6 -12.53 -4.99 7.69
N LYS A 7 -11.36 -4.38 7.95
CA LYS A 7 -10.17 -5.12 8.43
C LYS A 7 -10.41 -5.69 9.83
N ARG A 8 -11.10 -4.94 10.70
CA ARG A 8 -11.46 -5.40 12.05
C ARG A 8 -12.45 -6.56 11.97
N VAL A 9 -13.49 -6.44 11.13
CA VAL A 9 -14.47 -7.52 10.90
C VAL A 9 -13.79 -8.79 10.40
N TYR A 10 -12.94 -8.66 9.39
CA TYR A 10 -12.18 -9.78 8.83
C TYR A 10 -11.34 -10.51 9.90
N ARG A 11 -10.64 -9.76 10.75
CA ARG A 11 -9.83 -10.34 11.84
C ARG A 11 -10.67 -11.10 12.85
N ILE A 12 -11.82 -10.55 13.26
CA ILE A 12 -12.75 -11.20 14.18
C ILE A 12 -13.30 -12.49 13.56
N MET A 13 -13.75 -12.44 12.30
CA MET A 13 -14.25 -13.62 11.60
C MET A 13 -13.17 -14.70 11.46
N ARG A 14 -11.93 -14.32 11.16
CA ARG A 14 -10.78 -15.23 11.11
C ARG A 14 -10.52 -15.92 12.45
N GLN A 15 -10.55 -15.17 13.55
CA GLN A 15 -10.33 -15.71 14.90
C GLN A 15 -11.43 -16.71 15.32
N ASN A 16 -12.65 -16.54 14.81
CA ASN A 16 -13.79 -17.40 15.12
C ASN A 16 -14.06 -18.47 14.06
N ALA A 17 -13.15 -18.68 13.10
CA ALA A 17 -13.33 -19.64 12.00
C ALA A 17 -14.63 -19.45 11.17
N LEU A 18 -15.08 -18.20 11.02
CA LEU A 18 -16.30 -17.82 10.29
C LEU A 18 -16.03 -17.35 8.85
N LEU A 19 -14.81 -17.53 8.35
CA LEU A 19 -14.48 -17.18 6.96
C LEU A 19 -14.99 -18.27 6.02
N LEU A 20 -15.57 -17.85 4.89
CA LEU A 20 -15.90 -18.76 3.80
C LEU A 20 -14.64 -19.47 3.29
N GLU A 21 -14.81 -20.68 2.76
CA GLU A 21 -13.73 -21.40 2.10
C GLU A 21 -13.13 -20.53 1.00
N ARG A 22 -11.81 -20.37 1.08
CA ARG A 22 -11.08 -19.52 0.15
C ARG A 22 -11.04 -20.22 -1.20
N LYS A 23 -11.32 -19.47 -2.27
CA LYS A 23 -11.02 -19.90 -3.65
C LYS A 23 -9.60 -20.50 -3.69
N PRO A 24 -9.35 -21.61 -4.43
CA PRO A 24 -8.03 -22.23 -4.50
C PRO A 24 -6.96 -21.15 -4.70
N GLU A 25 -6.03 -21.14 -3.75
CA GLU A 25 -5.04 -20.09 -3.63
C GLU A 25 -4.19 -20.10 -4.92
N ILE A 26 -4.03 -18.94 -5.55
CA ILE A 26 -3.03 -18.81 -6.60
C ILE A 26 -1.72 -19.25 -5.95
N PRO A 27 -1.01 -20.25 -6.50
CA PRO A 27 0.22 -20.73 -5.88
C PRO A 27 1.13 -19.53 -5.62
N PRO A 28 1.59 -19.33 -4.38
CA PRO A 28 2.51 -18.24 -4.10
C PRO A 28 3.69 -18.37 -5.05
N SER A 29 4.14 -17.22 -5.59
CA SER A 29 5.33 -17.17 -6.43
C SER A 29 6.47 -17.90 -5.71
N LYS A 30 7.01 -18.95 -6.34
CA LYS A 30 8.20 -19.66 -5.83
C LYS A 30 9.47 -18.82 -5.90
N ARG A 31 9.41 -17.64 -6.54
CA ARG A 31 10.54 -16.72 -6.62
C ARG A 31 10.78 -16.10 -5.25
N ALA A 32 11.87 -16.50 -4.60
CA ALA A 32 12.33 -15.83 -3.39
C ALA A 32 12.63 -14.36 -3.69
N HIS A 33 12.07 -13.44 -2.90
CA HIS A 33 12.44 -12.04 -2.95
C HIS A 33 13.75 -11.85 -2.20
N THR A 34 14.87 -11.92 -2.91
CA THR A 34 16.23 -11.69 -2.36
C THR A 34 16.61 -10.22 -2.30
N GLY A 35 15.76 -9.32 -2.79
CA GLY A 35 16.01 -7.89 -2.77
C GLY A 35 15.94 -7.31 -1.35
N LYS A 36 17.02 -6.69 -0.89
CA LYS A 36 17.01 -5.87 0.33
C LYS A 36 16.42 -4.50 0.03
N VAL A 37 15.29 -4.17 0.63
CA VAL A 37 14.61 -2.89 0.42
C VAL A 37 15.27 -1.79 1.25
N ALA A 38 15.55 -2.03 2.53
CA ALA A 38 16.20 -1.06 3.40
C ALA A 38 17.72 -1.02 3.18
N VAL A 39 18.27 0.18 2.98
CA VAL A 39 19.71 0.44 2.84
C VAL A 39 20.25 1.12 4.11
N GLY A 40 21.58 1.09 4.29
CA GLY A 40 22.22 1.60 5.51
C GLY A 40 22.61 3.09 5.45
N GLU A 41 22.59 3.68 4.25
CA GLU A 41 22.92 5.09 4.02
C GLU A 41 21.89 5.72 3.09
N SER A 42 21.63 7.01 3.30
CA SER A 42 20.74 7.82 2.46
C SER A 42 21.30 7.97 1.04
N ASN A 43 20.42 8.25 0.07
CA ASN A 43 20.74 8.46 -1.34
C ASN A 43 21.33 7.25 -2.09
N GLN A 44 21.13 6.02 -1.57
CA GLN A 44 21.55 4.79 -2.25
C GLN A 44 20.40 4.07 -2.97
N ARG A 45 19.18 4.16 -2.42
CA ARG A 45 18.00 3.47 -2.96
C ARG A 45 16.74 4.22 -2.62
N TRP A 46 15.84 4.31 -3.60
CA TRP A 46 14.55 4.96 -3.46
C TRP A 46 13.41 4.00 -3.81
N CYS A 47 12.28 4.15 -3.13
CA CYS A 47 11.03 3.49 -3.50
C CYS A 47 10.03 4.54 -3.98
N SER A 48 9.26 4.20 -5.00
CA SER A 48 8.13 5.00 -5.44
C SER A 48 6.83 4.26 -5.23
N ASP A 49 5.80 5.00 -4.87
CA ASP A 49 4.43 4.50 -4.75
C ASP A 49 3.45 5.66 -4.99
N GLY A 50 2.16 5.36 -5.04
CA GLY A 50 1.13 6.36 -5.16
C GLY A 50 -0.20 5.95 -4.55
N PHE A 51 -0.96 6.95 -4.11
CA PHE A 51 -2.31 6.77 -3.61
C PHE A 51 -3.25 7.80 -4.21
N GLY A 52 -4.54 7.46 -4.24
CA GLY A 52 -5.60 8.37 -4.68
C GLY A 52 -6.58 8.63 -3.56
N PHE A 53 -7.08 9.86 -3.47
CA PHE A 53 -8.16 10.23 -2.56
C PHE A 53 -9.11 11.22 -3.22
N SER A 54 -10.33 11.29 -2.70
CA SER A 54 -11.32 12.29 -3.11
C SER A 54 -11.18 13.52 -2.22
N CYS A 55 -11.08 14.69 -2.84
CA CYS A 55 -11.16 15.98 -2.16
C CYS A 55 -12.61 16.30 -1.78
N ASP A 56 -12.81 17.25 -0.86
CA ASP A 56 -14.15 17.66 -0.39
C ASP A 56 -15.05 18.21 -1.49
N ASN A 57 -14.46 18.75 -2.57
CA ASN A 57 -15.17 19.21 -3.77
C ASN A 57 -15.55 18.07 -4.74
N GLY A 58 -15.32 16.81 -4.36
CA GLY A 58 -15.59 15.62 -5.17
C GLY A 58 -14.53 15.28 -6.22
N GLU A 59 -13.49 16.10 -6.37
CA GLU A 59 -12.39 15.82 -7.31
C GLU A 59 -11.51 14.68 -6.80
N LYS A 60 -11.06 13.80 -7.70
CA LYS A 60 -10.10 12.75 -7.37
C LYS A 60 -8.69 13.23 -7.62
N LEU A 61 -7.87 13.25 -6.58
CA LEU A 61 -6.45 13.56 -6.68
C LEU A 61 -5.63 12.28 -6.53
N ARG A 62 -4.57 12.17 -7.33
CA ARG A 62 -3.59 11.09 -7.23
C ARG A 62 -2.26 11.69 -6.87
N VAL A 63 -1.62 11.12 -5.87
CA VAL A 63 -0.29 11.50 -5.40
C VAL A 63 0.65 10.37 -5.74
N THR A 64 1.77 10.70 -6.38
CA THR A 64 2.92 9.81 -6.57
C THR A 64 4.10 10.42 -5.85
N PHE A 65 4.90 9.61 -5.17
CA PHE A 65 6.04 10.08 -4.38
C PHE A 65 7.22 9.13 -4.53
N ALA A 66 8.41 9.63 -4.20
CA ALA A 66 9.62 8.86 -4.03
C ALA A 66 10.16 9.06 -2.62
N LEU A 67 10.43 7.97 -1.91
CA LEU A 67 11.05 7.99 -0.58
C LEU A 67 12.45 7.40 -0.62
N ASP A 68 13.33 7.93 0.23
CA ASP A 68 14.59 7.28 0.55
C ASP A 68 14.38 5.99 1.36
N CYS A 69 15.05 4.91 0.96
CA CYS A 69 14.88 3.60 1.59
C CYS A 69 15.66 3.44 2.90
N CYS A 70 16.53 4.39 3.26
CA CYS A 70 17.24 4.43 4.55
C CYS A 70 16.33 5.00 5.64
N ASP A 71 15.87 6.23 5.47
CA ASP A 71 15.18 7.02 6.51
C ASP A 71 13.70 7.29 6.22
N ARG A 72 13.22 6.94 5.01
CA ARG A 72 11.85 7.17 4.54
C ARG A 72 11.51 8.64 4.31
N GLU A 73 12.51 9.51 4.19
CA GLU A 73 12.29 10.91 3.79
C GLU A 73 11.71 10.98 2.38
N ALA A 74 10.71 11.85 2.19
CA ALA A 74 10.13 12.10 0.88
C ALA A 74 11.04 13.02 0.07
N LEU A 75 11.74 12.44 -0.91
CA LEU A 75 12.59 13.22 -1.80
C LEU A 75 11.78 14.14 -2.72
N TYR A 76 10.68 13.62 -3.23
CA TYR A 76 9.83 14.33 -4.16
C TYR A 76 8.42 13.74 -4.18
N TRP A 77 7.46 14.57 -4.56
CA TRP A 77 6.08 14.15 -4.81
C TRP A 77 5.46 15.01 -5.90
N ALA A 78 4.50 14.42 -6.60
CA ALA A 78 3.64 15.12 -7.56
C ALA A 78 2.19 14.72 -7.32
N ALA A 79 1.29 15.67 -7.49
CA ALA A 79 -0.15 15.43 -7.42
C ALA A 79 -0.82 15.87 -8.72
N SER A 80 -1.64 14.99 -9.29
CA SER A 80 -2.34 15.25 -10.54
C SER A 80 -3.77 14.72 -10.49
N LYS A 81 -4.66 15.44 -11.17
CA LYS A 81 -6.03 15.00 -11.45
C LYS A 81 -6.09 14.04 -12.65
N ARG A 82 -5.07 14.05 -13.50
CA ARG A 82 -4.94 13.17 -14.67
C ARG A 82 -4.12 11.94 -14.33
N TRP A 83 -4.41 10.85 -15.02
CA TRP A 83 -3.55 9.68 -15.06
C TRP A 83 -2.18 10.08 -15.63
N ILE A 84 -1.11 9.75 -14.91
CA ILE A 84 0.25 9.71 -15.43
C ILE A 84 0.40 8.40 -16.20
#